data_AF-A0AA40MKL1-F1
#
_entry.id   AF-A0AA40MKL1-F1
#
_cell.length_a   1.000
_cell.length_b   1.000
_cell.length_c   1.000
_cell.angle_alpha   90.00
_cell.angle_beta   90.00
_cell.angle_gamma   90.00
#
_symmetry.space_group_name_H-M   'P 1'
#
loop_
_entity.id
_entity.type
_entity.pdbx_description
1 polymer ?
#
loop_
_entity_poly.entity_id
_entity_poly.type
_entity_poly.pdbx_seq_one_letter_code
_entity_poly.pdbx_strand_id
1 'polypeptide(L)' 'INLLEVLLRRAGHVVAKPALENTLYAMDAEVTPNALEAAVSRLRKRLTAAGADVQVRTVHGVGYALFAPSVSGE' A
#
# COMPACT_ATOMS: atom_id res chain seq x y z
N ILE A 1 -0.70 -3.47 13.31
CA ILE A 1 -0.46 -4.25 12.08
C ILE A 1 -0.62 -3.31 10.88
N ASN A 2 0.46 -2.66 10.45
CA ASN A 2 0.42 -1.53 9.51
C ASN A 2 -0.13 -1.91 8.12
N LEU A 3 -0.72 -0.95 7.39
CA LEU A 3 -1.14 -1.09 5.98
C LEU A 3 -0.02 -1.67 5.09
N LEU A 4 1.21 -1.24 5.31
CA LEU A 4 2.40 -1.78 4.65
C LEU A 4 2.58 -3.27 4.89
N GLU A 5 2.36 -3.75 6.11
CA GLU A 5 2.53 -5.16 6.45
C GLU A 5 1.52 -6.02 5.70
N VAL A 6 0.27 -5.57 5.60
CA VAL A 6 -0.77 -6.26 4.83
C VAL A 6 -0.46 -6.26 3.34
N LEU A 7 -0.03 -5.11 2.80
CA LEU A 7 0.39 -5.01 1.41
C LEU A 7 1.67 -5.80 1.11
N LEU A 8 2.59 -5.95 2.07
CA LEU A 8 3.79 -6.78 1.96
C LEU A 8 3.44 -8.27 2.01
N ARG A 9 2.58 -8.69 2.94
CA ARG A 9 2.08 -10.07 3.02
C ARG A 9 1.34 -10.49 1.74
N ARG A 10 0.77 -9.54 1.02
CA ARG A 10 0.10 -9.73 -0.28
C ARG A 10 0.82 -9.00 -1.42
N ALA A 11 2.14 -8.83 -1.32
CA ALA A 11 2.93 -8.20 -2.37
C ALA A 11 2.74 -8.98 -3.69
N GLY A 12 2.46 -8.27 -4.78
CA GLY A 12 2.11 -8.86 -6.08
C GLY A 12 0.61 -9.12 -6.29
N HIS A 13 -0.24 -8.97 -5.27
CA HIS A 13 -1.69 -9.13 -5.39
C HIS A 13 -2.45 -7.81 -5.21
N VAL A 14 -3.54 -7.66 -5.96
CA VAL A 14 -4.46 -6.53 -5.81
C VAL A 14 -5.30 -6.76 -4.56
N VAL A 15 -5.16 -5.86 -3.58
CA VAL A 15 -6.00 -5.83 -2.38
C VAL A 15 -7.14 -4.85 -2.61
N ALA A 16 -8.36 -5.33 -2.39
CA ALA A 16 -9.55 -4.51 -2.61
C ALA A 16 -9.57 -3.28 -1.71
N LYS A 17 -10.04 -2.14 -2.24
CA LYS A 17 -10.21 -0.89 -1.49
C LYS A 17 -10.91 -1.10 -0.12
N PRO A 18 -12.06 -1.81 -0.03
CA PRO A 18 -12.73 -2.04 1.25
C PRO A 18 -11.91 -2.88 2.24
N ALA A 19 -11.05 -3.78 1.77
CA ALA A 19 -10.19 -4.57 2.66
C ALA A 19 -9.06 -3.72 3.26
N LEU A 20 -8.53 -2.77 2.48
CA LEU A 20 -7.53 -1.81 2.94
C LEU A 20 -8.15 -0.79 3.89
N GLU A 21 -9.34 -0.30 3.57
CA GLU A 21 -10.12 0.58 4.44
C GLU A 21 -10.41 -0.12 5.78
N ASN A 22 -10.88 -1.36 5.78
CA ASN A 22 -11.13 -2.12 7.01
C ASN A 22 -9.85 -2.32 7.86
N THR A 23 -8.70 -2.54 7.20
CA THR A 23 -7.41 -2.63 7.88
C THR A 23 -6.99 -1.30 8.50
N LEU A 24 -7.25 -0.18 7.82
CA LEU A 24 -6.99 1.18 8.31
C LEU A 24 -7.95 1.57 9.45
N TYR A 25 -9.23 1.21 9.35
CA TYR A 25 -10.22 1.40 10.41
C TYR A 25 -9.82 0.67 11.71
N ALA A 26 -9.25 -0.53 11.59
CA ALA A 26 -8.74 -1.30 12.73
C ALA A 26 -7.43 -0.75 13.33
N MET A 27 -6.82 0.24 12.69
CA MET A 27 -5.47 0.75 12.99
C MET A 27 -5.46 2.17 13.56
N ASP A 28 -6.59 2.65 14.09
CA ASP A 28 -6.83 3.98 14.68
C ASP A 28 -7.28 5.09 13.72
N ALA A 29 -8.46 5.64 14.04
CA ALA A 29 -9.00 6.98 13.76
C ALA A 29 -9.50 7.31 12.33
N GLU A 30 -10.82 7.52 12.23
CA GLU A 30 -11.50 8.39 11.24
C GLU A 30 -10.81 8.54 9.88
N VAL A 31 -10.79 7.43 9.16
CA VAL A 31 -10.14 7.34 7.85
C VAL A 31 -11.12 7.91 6.82
N THR A 32 -10.99 9.21 6.54
CA THR A 32 -11.60 9.82 5.36
C THR A 32 -11.20 9.05 4.10
N PRO A 33 -12.00 9.03 3.02
CA PRO A 33 -11.69 8.27 1.80
C PRO A 33 -10.30 8.57 1.20
N ASN A 34 -9.71 9.70 1.57
CA ASN A 34 -8.41 10.23 1.19
C ASN A 34 -7.25 9.66 2.05
N ALA A 35 -7.53 9.10 3.22
CA ALA A 35 -6.51 8.65 4.16
C ALA A 35 -5.77 7.40 3.68
N LEU A 36 -6.41 6.55 2.87
CA LEU A 36 -5.72 5.46 2.16
C LEU A 36 -4.67 6.02 1.19
N GLU A 37 -5.01 7.07 0.43
CA GLU A 37 -4.06 7.75 -0.46
C GLU A 37 -2.93 8.44 0.33
N ALA A 38 -3.26 9.08 1.45
CA ALA A 38 -2.27 9.68 2.34
C ALA A 38 -1.32 8.63 2.93
N ALA A 39 -1.85 7.47 3.36
CA ALA A 39 -1.07 6.36 3.87
C ALA A 39 -0.15 5.78 2.79
N VAL A 40 -0.67 5.56 1.57
CA VAL A 40 0.13 5.12 0.42
C VAL A 40 1.21 6.14 0.05
N SER A 41 0.90 7.43 0.08
CA SER A 41 1.86 8.50 -0.23
C SER A 41 2.99 8.59 0.80
N ARG A 42 2.65 8.51 2.09
CA ARG A 42 3.63 8.40 3.18
C ARG A 42 4.48 7.14 3.03
N LEU A 43 3.84 6.02 2.66
CA LEU A 43 4.52 4.75 2.47
C LEU A 43 5.52 4.82 1.34
N ARG A 44 5.11 5.37 0.18
CA ARG A 44 5.97 5.58 -0.98
C ARG A 44 7.17 6.44 -0.61
N LYS A 45 6.97 7.55 0.12
CA LYS A 45 8.08 8.37 0.60
C LYS A 45 9.04 7.60 1.50
N ARG A 46 8.55 6.77 2.43
CA ARG A 46 9.40 5.94 3.30
C ARG A 46 10.16 4.87 2.53
N LEU A 47 9.52 4.23 1.55
CA LEU A 47 10.15 3.23 0.68
C LEU A 47 11.24 3.86 -0.18
N THR A 48 10.95 4.98 -0.84
CA THR A 48 11.95 5.75 -1.60
C THR A 48 13.10 6.22 -0.71
N ALA A 49 12.81 6.72 0.50
CA ALA A 49 13.84 7.13 1.45
C ALA A 49 14.69 5.94 1.96
N ALA A 50 14.12 4.73 2.01
CA ALA A 50 14.82 3.51 2.37
C ALA A 50 15.56 2.85 1.18
N GLY A 51 15.50 3.41 -0.03
CA GLY A 51 16.05 2.79 -1.24
C GLY A 51 15.32 1.51 -1.67
N ALA A 52 14.10 1.29 -1.17
CA ALA A 52 13.28 0.16 -1.57
C ALA A 52 12.59 0.49 -2.90
N ASP A 53 12.84 -0.30 -3.94
CA ASP A 53 12.31 -0.07 -5.29
C ASP A 53 10.83 -0.53 -5.42
N VAL A 54 10.10 -0.54 -4.31
CA VAL A 54 8.71 -1.00 -4.20
C VAL A 54 7.74 0.07 -4.68
N GLN A 55 6.88 -0.28 -5.62
CA GLN A 55 5.87 0.60 -6.18
C GLN A 55 4.46 0.21 -5.74
N VAL A 56 3.71 1.17 -5.20
CA VAL A 56 2.28 1.00 -4.94
C VAL A 56 1.49 1.49 -6.16
N ARG A 57 0.76 0.59 -6.81
CA ARG A 57 -0.16 0.90 -7.90
C ARG A 57 -1.59 0.94 -7.39
N THR A 58 -2.30 1.99 -7.74
CA THR A 58 -3.75 2.09 -7.54
C THR A 58 -4.46 1.52 -8.77
N VAL A 59 -5.35 0.56 -8.56
CA VAL A 59 -6.22 0.00 -9.59
C VAL A 59 -7.61 0.64 -9.42
N HIS A 60 -7.95 1.54 -10.34
CA HIS A 60 -9.22 2.26 -10.30
C HIS A 60 -10.40 1.28 -10.30
N GLY A 61 -11.32 1.43 -9.33
CA GLY A 61 -12.48 0.54 -9.17
C GLY A 61 -12.23 -0.81 -8.50
N VAL A 62 -10.97 -1.18 -8.21
CA VAL A 62 -10.64 -2.47 -7.60
C VAL A 62 -9.94 -2.28 -6.25
N GLY A 63 -8.85 -1.50 -6.19
CA GLY A 63 -8.09 -1.32 -4.96
C GLY A 63 -6.63 -0.94 -5.19
N TYR A 64 -5.73 -1.47 -4.36
CA TYR A 64 -4.30 -1.14 -4.43
C TYR A 64 -3.47 -2.43 -4.45
N ALA A 65 -2.39 -2.38 -5.22
CA ALA A 65 -1.41 -3.46 -5.32
C ALA A 65 -0.02 -2.93 -5.02
N LEU A 66 0.74 -3.70 -4.26
CA LEU A 66 2.14 -3.41 -4.02
C LEU A 66 2.96 -4.30 -4.95
N PHE A 67 3.68 -3.68 -5.88
CA PHE A 67 4.63 -4.32 -6.75
C PHE A 67 6.01 -4.14 -6.13
N ALA A 68 6.61 -5.26 -5.74
CA ALA A 68 8.04 -5.25 -5.50
C ALA A 68 8.74 -4.99 -6.84
N PRO A 69 9.90 -4.31 -6.81
CA PRO A 69 10.75 -4.26 -7.98
C PRO A 69 11.10 -5.69 -8.33
N SER A 70 10.71 -6.13 -9.52
CA SER A 70 11.40 -7.26 -10.13
C SER A 70 12.85 -6.82 -10.24
N VAL A 71 13.71 -7.37 -9.38
CA VAL A 71 15.14 -7.11 -9.40
C VAL A 71 15.64 -7.64 -10.74
N SER A 72 15.60 -6.79 -11.77
CA SER A 72 16.38 -6.95 -12.98
C SER A 72 17.79 -6.51 -12.61
N GLY A 73 18.46 -7.38 -11.85
CA GLY A 73 19.90 -7.42 -11.82
C GLY A 73 20.36 -8.19 -13.05
N GLU A 74 20.83 -7.45 -14.05
CA GLU A 74 21.93 -7.89 -14.90
C GLU A 74 23.18 -7.11 -14.49
#